data_AF-A0A955P9K3-F1
#
_entry.id   AF-A0A955P9K3-F1
#
_cell.length_a   1.000
_cell.length_b   1.000
_cell.length_c   1.000
_cell.angle_alpha   90.00
_cell.angle_beta   90.00
_cell.angle_gamma   90.00
#
_symmetry.space_group_name_H-M   'P 1'
#
loop_
_entity.id
_entity.type
_entity.pdbx_description
1 polymer ?
#
loop_
_entity_poly.entity_id
_entity_poly.type
_entity_poly.pdbx_seq_one_letter_code
_entity_poly.pdbx_strand_id
1 'polypeptide(L)'
;EGNNVAFTLSRIFGEKWGEIGAHLYVLAGLAALISTMLGQFAGWPRLLADCGRILFPGFGKIPWLKQFRLVLILFTFSNMVIVYGYGVKPVLLVQLGAVLDGLLLTPLQAVAVGVVLYLVMPKFFSKEAWKIIKPSPVYAVMLSLAFLVFSYFCLFKLWE
;
A
#
# COMPACT_ATOMS: atom_id res chain seq x y z
N GLU A 1 7.36 -4.42 23.50
CA GLU A 1 6.24 -5.37 23.72
C GLU A 1 5.64 -5.98 22.45
N GLY A 2 5.81 -5.41 21.25
CA GLY A 2 5.16 -5.89 20.01
C GLY A 2 5.51 -7.32 19.54
N ASN A 3 6.69 -7.85 19.85
CA ASN A 3 7.18 -9.12 19.26
C ASN A 3 6.32 -10.34 19.64
N ASN A 4 5.62 -10.28 20.77
CA ASN A 4 4.80 -11.40 21.27
C ASN A 4 3.30 -11.16 21.10
N VAL A 5 2.87 -10.07 20.46
CA VAL A 5 1.44 -9.71 20.37
C VAL A 5 0.64 -10.79 19.63
N ALA A 6 1.15 -11.31 18.51
CA ALA A 6 0.46 -12.37 17.76
C ALA A 6 0.32 -13.67 18.58
N PHE A 7 1.38 -14.06 19.30
CA PHE A 7 1.37 -15.25 20.16
C PHE A 7 0.53 -15.05 21.42
N THR A 8 0.50 -13.83 21.96
CA THR A 8 -0.30 -13.46 23.13
C THR A 8 -1.78 -13.41 22.78
N LEU A 9 -2.15 -12.85 21.62
CA LEU A 9 -3.51 -12.88 21.11
C LEU A 9 -3.95 -14.32 20.81
N SER A 10 -3.13 -15.11 20.14
CA SER A 10 -3.42 -16.54 19.90
C SER A 10 -3.65 -17.30 21.22
N ARG A 11 -2.82 -17.05 22.25
CA ARG A 11 -3.01 -17.61 23.59
C ARG A 11 -4.31 -17.15 24.24
N ILE A 12 -4.65 -15.86 24.19
CA ILE A 12 -5.91 -15.32 24.74
C ILE A 12 -7.13 -15.95 24.06
N PHE A 13 -7.09 -16.10 22.73
CA PHE A 13 -8.16 -16.76 21.98
C PHE A 13 -8.23 -18.26 22.32
N GLY A 14 -7.10 -18.93 22.49
CA GLY A 14 -7.05 -20.32 22.97
C GLY A 14 -7.63 -20.51 24.37
N GLU A 15 -7.29 -19.60 25.30
CA GLU A 15 -7.78 -19.64 26.69
C GLU A 15 -9.28 -19.33 26.80
N LYS A 16 -9.81 -18.48 25.92
CA LYS A 16 -11.22 -18.05 25.97
C LYS A 16 -12.15 -18.91 25.12
N TRP A 17 -11.70 -19.37 23.96
CA TRP A 17 -12.53 -20.03 22.94
C TRP A 17 -12.04 -21.46 22.61
N GLY A 18 -11.05 -21.97 23.35
CA GLY A 18 -10.47 -23.29 23.14
C GLY A 18 -9.55 -23.38 21.93
N GLU A 19 -9.05 -24.58 21.65
CA GLU A 19 -8.09 -24.87 20.56
C GLU A 19 -8.62 -24.44 19.17
N ILE A 20 -9.93 -24.60 18.94
CA ILE A 20 -10.60 -24.18 17.70
C ILE A 20 -10.48 -22.65 17.50
N GLY A 21 -10.63 -21.87 18.57
CA GLY A 21 -10.49 -20.41 18.52
C GLY A 21 -9.07 -19.96 18.12
N ALA A 22 -8.05 -20.66 18.61
CA ALA A 22 -6.66 -20.39 18.23
C ALA A 22 -6.40 -20.69 16.74
N HIS A 23 -6.91 -21.82 16.23
CA HIS A 23 -6.78 -22.17 14.81
C HIS A 23 -7.51 -21.18 13.89
N LEU A 24 -8.73 -20.78 14.24
CA LEU A 24 -9.49 -19.79 13.48
C LEU A 24 -8.79 -18.43 13.43
N TYR A 25 -8.18 -18.00 14.55
CA TYR A 25 -7.40 -16.77 14.60
C TYR A 25 -6.20 -16.79 13.65
N VAL A 26 -5.42 -17.88 13.66
CA VAL A 26 -4.28 -18.04 12.75
C VAL A 26 -4.73 -18.08 11.29
N LEU A 27 -5.80 -18.82 10.98
CA LEU A 27 -6.34 -18.92 9.63
C LEU A 27 -6.81 -17.55 9.11
N ALA A 28 -7.53 -16.78 9.93
CA ALA A 28 -7.96 -15.44 9.58
C ALA A 28 -6.77 -14.49 9.34
N GLY A 29 -5.74 -14.56 10.19
CA GLY A 29 -4.51 -13.80 10.00
C GLY A 29 -3.79 -14.14 8.69
N LEU A 30 -3.66 -15.43 8.37
CA LEU A 30 -3.08 -15.88 7.10
C LEU A 30 -3.90 -15.41 5.89
N ALA A 31 -5.23 -15.54 5.94
CA ALA A 31 -6.11 -15.09 4.87
C ALA A 31 -5.97 -13.59 4.61
N ALA A 32 -5.92 -12.78 5.67
CA ALA A 32 -5.72 -11.34 5.57
C ALA A 32 -4.36 -11.00 4.92
N LEU A 33 -3.26 -11.61 5.40
CA LEU A 33 -1.92 -11.34 4.88
C LEU A 33 -1.76 -11.76 3.41
N ILE A 34 -2.28 -12.94 3.04
CA ILE A 34 -2.23 -13.43 1.65
C ILE A 34 -3.06 -12.52 0.74
N SER A 35 -4.26 -12.11 1.18
CA SER A 35 -5.12 -11.21 0.41
C SER A 35 -4.42 -9.87 0.14
N THR A 36 -3.82 -9.27 1.17
CA THR A 36 -3.05 -8.02 1.01
C THR A 36 -1.87 -8.19 0.07
N MET A 37 -1.09 -9.28 0.20
CA MET A 37 0.02 -9.58 -0.72
C MET A 37 -0.47 -9.74 -2.16
N LEU A 38 -1.56 -10.48 -2.41
CA LEU A 38 -2.12 -10.65 -3.75
C LEU A 38 -2.53 -9.30 -4.36
N GLY A 39 -3.17 -8.43 -3.57
CA GLY A 39 -3.49 -7.07 -4.01
C GLY A 39 -2.24 -6.27 -4.39
N GLN A 40 -1.19 -6.34 -3.56
CA GLN A 40 0.08 -5.67 -3.84
C GLN A 40 0.75 -6.17 -5.12
N PHE A 41 0.85 -7.50 -5.30
CA PHE A 41 1.46 -8.10 -6.49
C PHE A 41 0.63 -7.90 -7.77
N ALA A 42 -0.68 -7.70 -7.65
CA ALA A 42 -1.54 -7.39 -8.79
C ALA A 42 -1.40 -5.92 -9.22
N GLY A 43 -1.35 -4.98 -8.27
CA GLY A 43 -1.36 -3.54 -8.56
C GLY A 43 0.03 -2.97 -8.86
N TRP A 44 0.95 -3.10 -7.91
CA TRP A 44 2.22 -2.37 -7.93
C TRP A 44 3.11 -2.70 -9.11
N PRO A 45 3.32 -3.97 -9.51
CA PRO A 45 4.20 -4.27 -10.63
C PRO A 45 3.70 -3.71 -11.96
N ARG A 46 2.37 -3.61 -12.14
CA ARG A 46 1.77 -2.98 -13.33
C ARG A 46 2.01 -1.48 -13.33
N LEU A 47 1.70 -0.82 -12.21
CA LEU A 47 1.91 0.62 -12.04
C LEU A 47 3.37 1.01 -12.24
N LEU A 48 4.31 0.29 -11.62
CA LEU A 48 5.74 0.55 -11.73
C LEU A 48 6.28 0.28 -13.14
N ALA A 49 5.80 -0.74 -13.84
CA ALA A 49 6.17 -0.97 -15.23
C ALA A 49 5.73 0.19 -16.14
N ASP A 50 4.51 0.71 -15.94
CA ASP A 50 3.99 1.85 -16.69
C ASP A 50 4.74 3.14 -16.34
N CYS A 51 4.99 3.41 -15.06
CA CYS A 51 5.82 4.53 -14.62
C CYS A 51 7.23 4.44 -15.22
N GLY A 52 7.84 3.25 -15.21
CA GLY A 52 9.16 3.01 -15.78
C GLY A 52 9.20 3.28 -17.29
N ARG A 53 8.15 2.89 -18.02
CA ARG A 53 8.02 3.18 -19.46
C ARG A 53 7.93 4.68 -19.75
N ILE A 54 7.24 5.44 -18.89
CA ILE A 54 7.04 6.89 -19.06
C ILE A 54 8.31 7.66 -18.66
N LEU A 55 8.93 7.29 -17.55
CA LEU A 55 10.09 8.01 -16.98
C LEU A 55 11.40 7.66 -17.68
N PHE A 56 11.55 6.41 -18.17
CA PHE A 56 12.79 5.92 -18.77
C PHE A 56 12.55 5.41 -20.20
N PRO A 57 12.95 6.16 -21.25
CA PRO A 57 12.67 5.78 -22.64
C PRO A 57 13.35 4.47 -23.07
N GLY A 58 14.45 4.08 -22.43
CA GLY A 58 15.08 2.77 -22.63
C GLY A 58 14.22 1.60 -22.14
N PHE A 59 13.42 1.82 -21.09
CA PHE A 59 12.54 0.81 -20.52
C PHE A 59 11.37 0.52 -21.47
N GLY A 60 10.86 1.55 -22.17
CA GLY A 60 9.78 1.41 -23.16
C GLY A 60 10.10 0.53 -24.38
N LYS A 61 11.37 0.18 -24.60
CA LYS A 61 11.78 -0.76 -25.66
C LYS A 61 11.55 -2.24 -25.27
N ILE A 62 11.37 -2.52 -23.98
CA ILE A 62 11.16 -3.88 -23.46
C ILE A 62 9.67 -4.23 -23.58
N PRO A 63 9.31 -5.44 -24.05
CA PRO A 63 7.91 -5.88 -24.05
C PRO A 63 7.29 -5.79 -22.64
N TRP A 64 6.08 -5.25 -22.54
CA TRP A 64 5.40 -5.00 -21.27
C TRP A 64 5.36 -6.23 -20.35
N LEU A 65 5.09 -7.41 -20.90
CA LEU A 65 5.05 -8.65 -20.12
C LEU A 65 6.38 -8.96 -19.43
N LYS A 66 7.52 -8.62 -20.07
CA LYS A 66 8.84 -8.78 -19.47
C LYS A 66 9.12 -7.71 -18.42
N GLN A 67 8.67 -6.47 -18.62
CA GLN A 67 8.77 -5.41 -17.61
C GLN A 67 7.99 -5.80 -16.34
N PHE A 68 6.73 -6.21 -16.50
CA PHE A 68 5.88 -6.65 -15.41
C PHE A 68 6.50 -7.82 -14.64
N ARG A 69 6.96 -8.86 -15.34
CA ARG A 69 7.62 -10.01 -14.71
C ARG A 69 8.92 -9.63 -14.01
N LEU A 70 9.71 -8.71 -14.57
CA LEU A 70 10.92 -8.21 -13.94
C LEU A 70 10.60 -7.53 -12.60
N VAL A 71 9.63 -6.60 -12.58
CA VAL A 71 9.22 -5.93 -11.33
C VAL A 71 8.67 -6.93 -10.32
N LEU A 72 7.88 -7.90 -10.77
CA LEU A 72 7.35 -8.96 -9.91
C LEU A 72 8.46 -9.81 -9.29
N ILE A 73 9.46 -10.24 -10.09
CA ILE A 73 10.62 -10.98 -9.59
C ILE A 73 11.41 -10.12 -8.59
N LEU A 74 11.62 -8.84 -8.87
CA LEU A 74 12.30 -7.92 -7.96
C LEU A 74 11.56 -7.78 -6.63
N PHE A 75 10.23 -7.65 -6.66
CA PHE A 75 9.39 -7.62 -5.46
C PHE A 75 9.46 -8.93 -4.67
N THR A 76 9.38 -10.08 -5.35
CA THR A 76 9.49 -11.38 -4.67
C THR A 76 10.86 -11.55 -4.03
N PHE A 77 11.93 -11.21 -4.76
CA PHE A 77 13.29 -11.33 -4.28
C PHE A 77 13.56 -10.38 -3.10
N SER A 78 13.10 -9.13 -3.17
CA SER A 78 13.23 -8.18 -2.07
C SER A 78 12.50 -8.67 -0.81
N ASN A 79 11.28 -9.22 -0.95
CA ASN A 79 10.57 -9.83 0.17
C ASN A 79 11.34 -11.00 0.78
N MET A 80 11.93 -11.89 -0.03
CA MET A 80 12.75 -12.99 0.47
C MET A 80 14.01 -12.49 1.18
N VAL A 81 14.71 -11.50 0.62
CA VAL A 81 15.88 -10.87 1.26
C VAL A 81 15.50 -10.25 2.61
N ILE A 82 14.33 -9.61 2.70
CA ILE A 82 13.84 -9.05 3.96
C ILE A 82 13.60 -10.18 4.99
N VAL A 83 12.89 -11.24 4.59
CA VAL A 83 12.57 -12.37 5.49
C VAL A 83 13.82 -13.10 5.96
N TYR A 84 14.75 -13.43 5.05
CA TYR A 84 15.96 -14.18 5.38
C TYR A 84 17.06 -13.32 5.99
N GLY A 85 17.14 -12.03 5.64
CA GLY A 85 18.19 -11.12 6.09
C GLY A 85 17.93 -10.44 7.43
N TYR A 86 16.70 -9.99 7.69
CA TYR A 86 16.36 -9.30 8.94
C TYR A 86 15.87 -10.22 10.05
N GLY A 87 15.67 -11.50 9.75
CA GLY A 87 15.08 -12.47 10.67
C GLY A 87 13.66 -12.08 11.08
N VAL A 88 13.02 -12.89 11.91
CA VAL A 88 11.63 -12.70 12.38
C VAL A 88 11.56 -11.55 13.40
N LYS A 89 11.98 -10.32 13.02
CA LYS A 89 11.71 -9.08 13.74
C LYS A 89 10.62 -8.27 13.00
N PRO A 90 9.39 -8.81 12.87
CA PRO A 90 8.34 -8.22 12.04
C PRO A 90 7.95 -6.82 12.52
N VAL A 91 8.13 -6.52 13.81
CA VAL A 91 7.63 -5.29 14.41
C VAL A 91 8.31 -4.04 13.84
N LEU A 92 9.64 -4.05 13.65
CA LEU A 92 10.34 -2.87 13.12
C LEU A 92 9.92 -2.58 11.68
N LEU A 93 9.82 -3.62 10.84
CA LEU A 93 9.41 -3.48 9.44
C LEU A 93 7.95 -3.05 9.30
N VAL A 94 7.06 -3.61 10.13
CA VAL A 94 5.65 -3.22 10.17
C VAL A 94 5.50 -1.77 10.66
N GLN A 95 6.26 -1.36 11.69
CA GLN A 95 6.27 0.01 12.17
C GLN A 95 6.81 0.98 11.11
N LEU A 96 7.93 0.63 10.47
CA LEU A 96 8.51 1.44 9.40
C LEU A 96 7.54 1.58 8.22
N GLY A 97 6.87 0.48 7.82
CA GLY A 97 5.84 0.51 6.78
C GLY A 97 4.63 1.37 7.18
N ALA A 98 4.15 1.24 8.41
CA ALA A 98 3.04 2.06 8.92
C ALA A 98 3.38 3.55 8.97
N VAL A 99 4.62 3.91 9.33
CA VAL A 99 5.09 5.29 9.33
C VAL A 99 5.28 5.82 7.91
N LEU A 100 6.02 5.10 7.07
CA LEU A 100 6.35 5.56 5.72
C LEU A 100 5.09 5.60 4.85
N ASP A 101 4.37 4.50 4.71
CA ASP A 101 3.22 4.43 3.81
C ASP A 101 1.97 5.05 4.46
N GLY A 102 1.69 4.64 5.70
CA GLY A 102 0.47 5.02 6.41
C GLY A 102 0.44 6.44 6.97
N LEU A 103 1.59 7.10 7.12
CA LEU A 103 1.65 8.46 7.69
C LEU A 103 2.32 9.46 6.77
N LEU A 104 3.53 9.18 6.30
CA LEU A 104 4.34 10.13 5.54
C LEU A 104 3.90 10.23 4.07
N LEU A 105 3.65 9.10 3.41
CA LEU A 105 3.29 9.06 1.99
C LEU A 105 1.81 9.37 1.75
N THR A 106 0.93 9.08 2.70
CA THR A 106 -0.52 9.34 2.59
C THR A 106 -0.87 10.80 2.23
N PRO A 107 -0.31 11.85 2.86
CA PRO A 107 -0.60 13.23 2.46
C PRO A 107 -0.08 13.55 1.06
N LEU A 108 1.11 13.06 0.69
CA LEU A 108 1.65 13.23 -0.66
C LEU A 108 0.78 12.51 -1.70
N GLN A 109 0.29 11.32 -1.39
CA GLN A 109 -0.64 10.56 -2.23
C GLN A 109 -1.97 11.31 -2.38
N ALA A 110 -2.51 11.89 -1.30
CA ALA A 110 -3.75 12.67 -1.36
C ALA A 110 -3.63 13.88 -2.30
N VAL A 111 -2.50 14.60 -2.24
CA VAL A 111 -2.20 15.71 -3.16
C VAL A 111 -2.04 15.20 -4.59
N ALA A 112 -1.26 14.14 -4.80
CA ALA A 112 -1.03 13.57 -6.12
C ALA A 112 -2.34 13.10 -6.77
N VAL A 113 -3.20 12.40 -6.03
CA VAL A 113 -4.52 11.97 -6.50
C VAL A 113 -5.41 13.17 -6.82
N GLY A 114 -5.42 14.20 -5.96
CA GLY A 114 -6.17 15.44 -6.23
C GLY A 114 -5.71 16.14 -7.50
N VAL A 115 -4.40 16.32 -7.68
CA VAL A 115 -3.81 16.90 -8.90
C VAL A 115 -4.19 16.06 -10.13
N VAL A 116 -4.09 14.73 -10.03
CA VAL A 116 -4.43 13.85 -11.15
C VAL A 116 -5.91 14.01 -11.50
N LEU A 117 -6.82 13.91 -10.53
CA LEU A 117 -8.27 13.94 -10.77
C LEU A 117 -8.78 15.28 -11.32
N TYR A 118 -8.26 16.41 -10.83
CA TYR A 118 -8.81 17.73 -11.16
C TYR A 118 -8.01 18.53 -12.19
N LEU A 119 -6.70 18.26 -12.34
CA LEU A 119 -5.84 19.04 -13.26
C LEU A 119 -5.36 18.23 -14.46
N VAL A 120 -5.10 16.93 -14.28
CA VAL A 120 -4.51 16.08 -15.32
C VAL A 120 -5.60 15.31 -16.08
N MET A 121 -6.51 14.66 -15.37
CA MET A 121 -7.60 13.85 -15.91
C MET A 121 -8.49 14.61 -16.91
N PRO A 122 -8.89 15.88 -16.71
CA PRO A 122 -9.70 16.61 -17.68
C PRO A 122 -9.01 16.77 -19.05
N LYS A 123 -7.68 16.69 -19.10
CA LYS A 123 -6.89 16.83 -20.34
C LYS A 123 -6.86 15.55 -21.17
N PHE A 124 -7.21 14.40 -20.58
CA PHE A 124 -7.23 13.10 -21.27
C PHE A 124 -8.57 12.76 -21.91
N PHE A 125 -9.66 13.44 -21.53
CA PHE A 125 -11.01 13.13 -21.98
C PHE A 125 -11.56 14.17 -22.95
N SER A 126 -12.40 13.72 -23.88
CA SER A 126 -13.23 14.64 -24.67
C SER A 126 -14.18 15.42 -23.76
N LYS A 127 -14.61 16.60 -24.19
CA LYS A 127 -15.52 17.46 -23.41
C LYS A 127 -16.84 16.74 -23.04
N GLU A 128 -17.29 15.80 -23.87
CA GLU A 128 -18.48 14.99 -23.64
C GLU A 128 -18.25 13.94 -22.56
N ALA A 129 -17.15 13.20 -22.63
CA ALA A 129 -16.78 12.21 -21.62
C ALA A 129 -16.52 12.86 -20.25
N TRP A 130 -15.89 14.04 -20.23
CA TRP A 130 -15.64 14.76 -18.98
C TRP A 130 -16.91 15.15 -18.23
N LYS A 131 -18.00 15.53 -18.93
CA LYS A 131 -19.27 15.88 -18.27
C LYS A 131 -19.85 14.71 -17.47
N ILE A 132 -19.57 13.48 -17.89
CA ILE A 132 -20.05 12.25 -17.27
C ILE A 132 -19.10 11.78 -16.17
N ILE A 133 -17.79 11.82 -16.44
CA ILE A 133 -16.75 11.19 -15.59
C ILE A 133 -16.20 12.17 -14.53
N LYS A 134 -16.58 13.46 -14.56
CA LYS A 134 -16.05 14.46 -13.63
C LYS A 134 -16.19 13.98 -12.17
N PRO A 135 -15.10 14.03 -11.37
CA PRO A 135 -15.17 13.68 -9.97
C PRO A 135 -16.06 14.68 -9.21
N SER A 136 -16.90 14.17 -8.32
CA SER A 136 -17.70 14.99 -7.41
C SER A 136 -16.79 15.90 -6.57
N PRO A 137 -17.18 17.16 -6.30
CA PRO A 137 -16.43 18.05 -5.40
C PRO A 137 -16.20 17.46 -3.99
N VAL A 138 -17.03 16.51 -3.57
CA VAL A 138 -16.87 15.78 -2.30
C VAL A 138 -15.49 15.11 -2.23
N TYR A 139 -14.98 14.55 -3.34
CA TYR A 139 -13.66 13.93 -3.36
C TYR A 139 -12.54 14.95 -3.11
N ALA A 140 -12.65 16.17 -3.64
CA ALA A 140 -11.69 17.24 -3.36
C ALA A 140 -11.66 17.57 -1.86
N VAL A 141 -12.83 17.76 -1.25
CA VAL A 141 -12.95 18.06 0.18
C VAL A 141 -12.35 16.94 1.03
N MET A 142 -12.68 15.68 0.71
CA MET A 142 -12.17 14.52 1.45
C MET A 142 -10.65 14.35 1.29
N LEU A 143 -10.11 14.59 0.10
CA LEU A 143 -8.66 14.55 -0.14
C LEU A 143 -7.94 15.69 0.59
N SER A 144 -8.50 16.89 0.61
CA SER A 144 -7.96 18.02 1.39
C SER A 144 -7.99 17.72 2.89
N LEU A 145 -9.08 17.15 3.40
CA LEU A 145 -9.18 16.76 4.81
C LEU A 145 -8.14 15.69 5.15
N ALA A 146 -8.02 14.65 4.32
CA ALA A 146 -7.01 13.61 4.50
C ALA A 146 -5.60 14.21 4.52
N PHE A 147 -5.27 15.09 3.56
CA PHE A 147 -3.98 15.78 3.54
C PHE A 147 -3.71 16.52 4.85
N LEU A 148 -4.66 17.30 5.36
CA LEU A 148 -4.49 18.08 6.59
C LEU A 148 -4.31 17.18 7.82
N VAL A 149 -5.15 16.17 7.97
CA VAL A 149 -5.11 15.26 9.12
C VAL A 149 -3.81 14.47 9.15
N PHE A 150 -3.42 13.83 8.04
CA PHE A 150 -2.20 13.03 8.00
C PHE A 150 -0.94 13.90 8.06
N SER A 151 -0.94 15.11 7.49
CA SER A 151 0.17 16.05 7.64
C SER A 151 0.33 16.52 9.09
N TYR A 152 -0.79 16.80 9.79
CA TYR A 152 -0.75 17.13 11.22
C TYR A 152 -0.11 16.01 12.04
N PHE A 153 -0.57 14.77 11.86
CA PHE A 153 0.04 13.64 12.56
C PHE A 153 1.51 13.41 12.18
N CYS A 154 1.87 13.62 10.91
CA CYS A 154 3.24 13.47 10.47
C CYS A 154 4.19 14.52 11.07
N LEU A 155 3.74 15.77 11.24
CA LEU A 155 4.57 16.86 11.75
C LEU A 155 4.62 16.90 13.28
N PHE A 156 3.49 16.68 13.96
CA PHE A 156 3.39 16.89 15.40
C PHE A 156 3.54 15.60 16.21
N LYS A 157 3.08 14.45 15.69
CA LYS A 157 3.04 13.19 16.45
C LYS A 157 4.21 12.25 16.14
N LEU A 158 4.90 12.44 15.01
CA LEU A 158 6.10 11.65 14.69
C LEU A 158 7.33 12.09 15.51
N TRP A 159 7.32 13.34 16.01
CA TRP A 159 8.46 13.94 16.71
C TRP A 159 8.33 13.90 18.25
N GLU A 160 7.17 13.48 18.76
CA GLU A 160 6.92 13.17 20.18
C GLU A 160 7.19 11.69 20.48
#